data_AF-A0A6G2PT20-F1
#
_entry.id   AF-A0A6G2PT20-F1
#
_cell.length_a   1.000
_cell.length_b   1.000
_cell.length_c   1.000
_cell.angle_alpha   90.00
_cell.angle_beta   90.00
_cell.angle_gamma   90.00
#
_symmetry.space_group_name_H-M   'P 1'
#
loop_
_entity.id
_entity.type
_entity.pdbx_description
1 polymer ?
#
loop_
_entity_poly.entity_id
_entity_poly.type
_entity_poly.pdbx_seq_one_letter_code
_entity_poly.pdbx_strand_id
1 'polypeptide(L)'
;MARRTAERKIYAQAKLRRLRREHGMNQVDMARALGISTSYANQLEQSQRPLTAPVLLRIAEVFGVDAEFFSEAEGDRLATELRSALADEACGVPPPPEEEIA
;
A
#
# COMPACT_ATOMS: atom_id res chain seq x y z
N MET A 1 16.25 -30.08 2.74
CA MET A 1 16.55 -28.67 2.39
C MET A 1 15.23 -27.94 2.22
N ALA A 2 14.70 -27.31 3.29
CA ALA A 2 13.46 -26.56 3.19
C ALA A 2 13.71 -25.32 2.33
N ARG A 3 12.95 -25.17 1.23
CA ARG A 3 12.93 -23.97 0.40
C ARG A 3 12.61 -22.81 1.35
N ARG A 4 13.55 -21.90 1.59
CA ARG A 4 13.22 -20.61 2.20
C ARG A 4 12.19 -19.99 1.26
N THR A 5 10.93 -20.02 1.66
CA THR A 5 9.89 -19.21 1.02
C THR A 5 10.46 -17.80 1.00
N ALA A 6 10.67 -17.22 -0.18
CA ALA A 6 11.09 -15.83 -0.27
C ALA A 6 10.13 -15.02 0.61
N GLU A 7 10.66 -14.36 1.65
CA GLU A 7 9.83 -13.67 2.64
C GLU A 7 8.91 -12.71 1.91
N ARG A 8 7.59 -12.98 1.97
CA ARG A 8 6.58 -12.19 1.28
C ARG A 8 6.60 -10.77 1.87
N LYS A 9 6.96 -9.80 1.05
CA LYS A 9 7.10 -8.39 1.44
C LYS A 9 5.74 -7.71 1.37
N ILE A 10 5.20 -7.33 2.52
CA ILE A 10 3.89 -6.66 2.58
C ILE A 10 4.08 -5.15 2.44
N TYR A 11 3.48 -4.54 1.41
CA TYR A 11 3.41 -3.10 1.22
C TYR A 11 1.97 -2.63 1.42
N ALA A 12 1.74 -1.80 2.43
CA ALA A 12 0.40 -1.49 2.93
C ALA A 12 0.14 0.02 3.13
N GLN A 13 0.88 0.87 2.43
CA GLN A 13 0.85 2.32 2.59
C GLN A 13 -0.56 2.92 2.57
N ALA A 14 -1.42 2.47 1.65
CA ALA A 14 -2.76 3.01 1.48
C ALA A 14 -3.67 2.61 2.65
N LYS A 15 -3.59 1.36 3.08
CA LYS A 15 -4.35 0.83 4.22
C LYS A 15 -3.88 1.43 5.54
N LEU A 16 -2.57 1.56 5.75
CA LEU A 16 -2.01 2.20 6.94
C LEU A 16 -2.41 3.69 7.04
N ARG A 17 -2.30 4.43 5.93
CA ARG A 17 -2.72 5.84 5.87
C ARG A 17 -4.22 6.00 6.12
N ARG A 18 -5.04 5.06 5.65
CA ARG A 18 -6.48 5.04 5.89
C ARG A 18 -6.78 4.86 7.38
N LEU A 19 -6.24 3.82 8.02
CA LEU A 19 -6.41 3.57 9.46
C LEU A 19 -6.01 4.79 10.29
N ARG A 20 -4.85 5.37 9.98
CA ARG A 20 -4.40 6.57 10.68
C ARG A 20 -5.41 7.72 10.60
N ARG A 21 -5.98 7.96 9.41
CA ARG A 21 -6.97 9.03 9.18
C ARG A 21 -8.30 8.74 9.84
N GLU A 22 -8.77 7.49 9.81
CA GLU A 22 -10.01 7.06 10.47
C GLU A 22 -9.94 7.26 11.99
N HIS A 23 -8.75 7.09 12.58
CA HIS A 23 -8.49 7.37 13.99
C HIS A 23 -8.15 8.85 14.30
N GLY A 24 -8.23 9.75 13.31
CA GLY A 24 -7.95 11.18 13.50
C GLY A 24 -6.49 11.49 13.86
N MET A 25 -5.55 10.58 13.58
CA MET A 25 -4.15 10.72 13.98
C MET A 25 -3.31 11.42 12.88
N ASN A 26 -2.35 12.23 13.29
CA ASN A 26 -1.23 12.60 12.41
C ASN A 26 -0.12 11.52 12.46
N GLN A 27 0.90 11.64 11.62
CA GLN A 27 1.98 10.63 11.54
C GLN A 27 2.78 10.50 12.84
N VAL A 28 2.96 11.60 13.59
CA VAL A 28 3.67 11.59 14.88
C VAL A 28 2.88 10.81 15.92
N ASP A 29 1.56 11.01 15.96
CA ASP A 29 0.69 10.30 16.91
C ASP A 29 0.64 8.81 16.62
N MET A 30 0.53 8.43 15.35
CA MET A 30 0.63 7.03 14.94
C MET A 30 1.98 6.42 15.29
N ALA A 31 3.07 7.13 15.04
CA ALA A 31 4.42 6.64 15.35
C ALA A 31 4.57 6.37 16.86
N ARG A 32 4.08 7.27 17.72
CA ARG A 32 4.03 7.10 19.17
C ARG A 32 3.19 5.88 19.57
N ALA A 33 1.98 5.72 19.01
CA ALA A 33 1.10 4.60 19.31
C ALA A 33 1.73 3.24 18.95
N LEU A 34 2.43 3.20 17.82
CA LEU A 34 3.14 2.03 17.32
C LEU A 34 4.51 1.81 17.98
N GLY A 35 5.02 2.75 18.78
CA GLY A 35 6.35 2.66 19.40
C GLY A 35 7.51 2.72 18.39
N ILE A 36 7.32 3.40 17.26
CA ILE A 36 8.34 3.58 16.21
C ILE A 36 8.69 5.05 16.01
N SER A 37 9.77 5.33 15.27
CA SER A 37 10.11 6.70 14.92
C SER A 37 9.15 7.27 13.87
N THR A 38 8.90 8.59 13.91
CA THR A 38 8.09 9.27 12.90
C THR A 38 8.64 9.09 11.49
N SER A 39 9.98 9.09 11.34
CA SER A 39 10.63 8.83 10.05
C SER A 39 10.30 7.43 9.53
N TYR A 40 10.29 6.42 10.40
CA TYR A 40 9.93 5.06 10.00
C TYR A 40 8.45 4.96 9.63
N ALA A 41 7.54 5.57 10.41
CA ALA A 41 6.12 5.66 10.07
C ALA A 41 5.90 6.32 8.69
N ASN A 42 6.61 7.41 8.40
CA ASN A 42 6.55 8.06 7.10
C ASN A 42 7.06 7.15 5.96
N GLN A 43 8.14 6.40 6.17
CA GLN A 43 8.64 5.45 5.17
C GLN A 43 7.63 4.33 4.86
N LEU A 44 6.90 3.86 5.87
CA LEU A 44 5.83 2.86 5.69
C LEU A 44 4.66 3.43 4.88
N GLU A 45 4.27 4.69 5.10
CA GLU A 45 3.23 5.37 4.31
C GLU A 45 3.65 5.78 2.90
N GLN A 46 4.95 5.73 2.59
CA GLN A 46 5.50 6.04 1.27
C GLN A 46 5.96 4.79 0.50
N SER A 47 5.63 3.59 1.00
CA SER A 47 6.03 2.30 0.39
C SER A 47 7.53 2.07 0.27
N GLN A 48 8.36 2.84 0.99
CA GLN A 48 9.82 2.72 0.89
C GLN A 48 10.33 1.45 1.59
N ARG A 49 9.56 0.92 2.55
CA ARG A 49 9.88 -0.30 3.27
C ARG A 49 8.67 -1.22 3.37
N PRO A 50 8.85 -2.53 3.20
CA PRO A 50 7.80 -3.47 3.53
C PRO A 50 7.58 -3.47 5.06
N LEU A 51 6.35 -3.79 5.47
CA LEU A 51 6.03 -4.06 6.86
C LEU A 51 6.79 -5.30 7.32
N THR A 52 7.44 -5.20 8.48
CA THR A 52 7.99 -6.35 9.19
C THR A 52 6.89 -7.01 10.01
N ALA A 53 7.02 -8.30 10.30
CA ALA A 53 6.03 -9.01 11.11
C ALA A 53 5.76 -8.34 12.48
N PRO A 54 6.77 -7.86 13.24
CA PRO A 54 6.52 -7.17 14.50
C PRO A 54 5.69 -5.89 14.34
N VAL A 55 5.96 -5.09 13.30
CA VAL A 55 5.22 -3.84 13.04
C VAL A 55 3.79 -4.16 12.61
N LEU A 56 3.59 -5.20 11.80
CA LEU A 56 2.27 -5.65 11.38
C LEU A 56 1.40 -6.06 12.58
N LEU A 57 1.95 -6.88 13.49
CA LEU A 57 1.26 -7.28 14.72
C LEU A 57 0.94 -6.07 15.60
N ARG A 58 1.88 -5.12 15.70
CA ARG A 58 1.64 -3.91 16.49
C ARG A 58 0.54 -3.03 15.91
N ILE A 59 0.46 -2.91 14.59
CA ILE A 59 -0.62 -2.20 13.90
C ILE A 59 -1.95 -2.92 14.14
N ALA A 60 -1.98 -4.25 14.02
CA ALA A 60 -3.16 -5.06 14.30
C ALA A 60 -3.71 -4.83 15.72
N GLU A 61 -2.82 -4.85 16.72
CA GLU A 61 -3.18 -4.57 18.11
C GLU A 61 -3.69 -3.14 18.33
N VAL A 62 -2.98 -2.14 17.83
CA VAL A 62 -3.28 -0.71 18.09
C VAL A 62 -4.56 -0.27 17.39
N PHE A 63 -4.81 -0.77 16.18
CA PHE A 63 -5.95 -0.36 15.36
C PHE A 63 -7.10 -1.39 15.37
N GLY A 64 -6.95 -2.51 16.07
CA GLY A 64 -7.99 -3.55 16.17
C GLY A 64 -8.33 -4.20 14.83
N VAL A 65 -7.33 -4.41 13.97
CA VAL A 65 -7.50 -5.06 12.66
C VAL A 65 -6.80 -6.41 12.62
N ASP A 66 -7.34 -7.37 11.88
CA ASP A 66 -6.68 -8.66 11.67
C ASP A 66 -5.46 -8.52 10.74
N ALA A 67 -4.45 -9.37 10.91
CA ALA A 67 -3.26 -9.37 10.04
C ALA A 67 -3.61 -9.61 8.55
N GLU A 68 -4.70 -10.33 8.30
CA GLU A 68 -5.24 -10.59 6.96
C GLU A 68 -5.77 -9.32 6.28
N PHE A 69 -6.11 -8.28 7.04
CA PHE A 69 -6.45 -6.96 6.50
C PHE A 69 -5.37 -6.41 5.55
N PHE A 70 -4.11 -6.80 5.74
CA PHE A 70 -2.99 -6.35 4.92
C PHE A 70 -2.61 -7.31 3.79
N SER A 71 -3.17 -8.53 3.71
CA SER A 71 -2.89 -9.48 2.63
C SER A 71 -3.52 -9.04 1.31
N GLU A 72 -4.73 -8.49 1.36
CA GLU A 72 -5.46 -7.91 0.22
C GLU A 72 -4.77 -6.66 -0.38
N ALA A 73 -3.93 -5.96 0.40
CA ALA A 73 -3.25 -4.74 -0.08
C ALA A 73 -2.32 -5.01 -1.28
N GLU A 74 -1.80 -6.24 -1.39
CA GLU A 74 -0.97 -6.67 -2.51
C GLU A 74 -1.79 -6.73 -3.82
N GLY A 75 -3.03 -7.25 -3.75
CA GLY A 75 -3.94 -7.32 -4.90
C GLY A 75 -4.36 -5.93 -5.38
N ASP A 76 -4.71 -5.04 -4.45
CA ASP A 76 -5.06 -3.64 -4.78
C ASP A 76 -3.89 -2.89 -5.42
N ARG A 77 -2.67 -3.14 -4.93
CA ARG A 77 -1.44 -2.56 -5.49
C ARG A 77 -1.20 -3.07 -6.91
N LEU A 78 -1.21 -4.39 -7.13
CA LEU A 78 -1.00 -4.99 -8.45
C LEU A 78 -2.04 -4.49 -9.46
N ALA A 79 -3.31 -4.41 -9.06
CA ALA A 79 -4.37 -3.86 -9.89
C ALA A 79 -4.15 -2.37 -10.22
N THR A 80 -3.61 -1.60 -9.27
CA THR A 80 -3.29 -0.18 -9.49
C THR A 80 -2.08 -0.01 -10.40
N GLU A 81 -1.02 -0.81 -10.22
CA GLU A 81 0.15 -0.81 -11.10
C GLU A 81 -0.23 -1.21 -12.53
N LEU A 82 -1.06 -2.25 -12.70
CA LEU A 82 -1.57 -2.68 -14.00
C LEU A 82 -2.40 -1.59 -14.68
N ARG A 83 -3.35 -0.97 -13.95
CA ARG A 83 -4.13 0.16 -14.49
C ARG A 83 -3.24 1.33 -14.91
N SER A 84 -2.23 1.64 -14.11
CA SER A 84 -1.27 2.72 -14.42
C SER A 84 -0.47 2.41 -15.68
N ALA A 85 0.02 1.18 -15.84
CA ALA A 85 0.77 0.76 -17.02
C ALA A 85 -0.09 0.80 -18.29
N LEU A 86 -1.33 0.33 -18.22
CA LEU A 86 -2.27 0.37 -19.34
C LEU A 86 -2.70 1.81 -19.71
N ALA A 87 -2.83 2.70 -18.72
CA ALA A 87 -3.15 4.11 -18.97
C ALA A 87 -1.99 4.87 -19.63
N ASP A 88 -0.75 4.51 -19.34
CA ASP A 88 0.45 5.11 -19.95
C ASP A 88 0.54 4.75 -21.45
N GLU A 89 0.22 3.51 -21.83
CA GLU A 89 0.11 3.12 -23.25
C GLU A 89 -1.04 3.83 -23.98
N ALA A 90 -2.18 4.01 -23.32
CA ALA A 90 -3.35 4.66 -23.91
C ALA A 90 -3.11 6.16 -24.22
N CYS A 91 -2.25 6.85 -23.47
CA CYS A 91 -1.85 8.23 -23.76
C CYS A 91 -1.06 8.39 -25.06
N GLY A 92 -0.57 7.30 -25.67
CA GLY A 92 0.17 7.31 -26.94
C GLY A 92 -0.68 6.99 -28.17
N VAL A 93 -1.96 6.64 -28.02
CA VAL A 93 -2.84 6.29 -29.13
C VAL A 93 -3.64 7.55 -29.52
N PRO A 94 -3.28 8.24 -30.63
CA PRO A 94 -4.13 9.31 -31.14
C PRO A 94 -5.51 8.71 -31.44
N PRO A 95 -6.61 9.42 -31.12
CA PRO A 95 -7.94 8.96 -31.50
C PRO A 95 -7.94 8.65 -32.99
N PRO A 96 -8.56 7.54 -33.43
CA PRO A 96 -8.67 7.26 -34.85
C PRO A 96 -9.27 8.49 -35.53
N PRO A 97 -8.73 8.92 -36.69
CA PRO A 97 -9.28 10.05 -37.40
C PRO A 97 -10.78 9.81 -37.59
N GLU A 98 -11.58 10.82 -37.30
CA GLU A 98 -13.03 10.78 -37.50
C GLU A 98 -13.27 10.51 -38.99
N GLU A 99 -13.48 9.25 -39.36
CA GLU A 99 -14.05 8.90 -40.64
C GLU A 99 -15.47 9.47 -40.63
N GLU A 100 -15.62 10.66 -41.23
CA GLU A 100 -16.89 11.19 -41.68
C GLU A 100 -17.54 10.11 -42.54
N ILE A 101 -18.49 9.40 -41.95
CA ILE A 101 -19.36 8.46 -42.63
C ILE A 101 -20.27 9.34 -43.52
N ALA A 102 -19.88 9.49 -44.78
CA ALA A 102 -20.67 10.09 -45.85
C ALA A 102 -21.69 9.09 -46.42
#